data_AF-A0A243B250-F1
#
_entry.id   AF-A0A243B250-F1
#
_cell.length_a   1.000
_cell.length_b   1.000
_cell.length_c   1.000
_cell.angle_alpha   90.00
_cell.angle_beta   90.00
_cell.angle_gamma   90.00
#
_symmetry.space_group_name_H-M   'P 1'
#
loop_
_entity.id
_entity.type
_entity.pdbx_description
1 polymer ?
#
loop_
_entity_poly.entity_id
_entity_poly.type
_entity_poly.pdbx_seq_one_letter_code
_entity_poly.pdbx_strand_id
1 'polypeptide(L)'
;MQFLKKITILLLSFVITALIVLYFYLYVNGPIVQAKSAILIDANSGEVVYKKNEETSIQSATLSKLMTEYIVLEQLDKGNIQLDEVVKISNEVFRAETSPIQVTSKDKTTVRDLLHALLLTGNNRSTLALAEHIAGNEDNFTQLMNEKAKQLKLSQPSPFLNATGMNNGTNKLSTTTAIEVGKLATRLVTDFPDVLNVTKLTSYQFTFKDTKVFNTNKMIYSLNKNIKLQGVDGLQTSFSTNSNYSFVSTAKQGDTRLISVILDADNENSTFIETKKLLQYGFDPSSYSALQAFKDAVTSWAVLLQFKNLIIQTLLIFFIITILMFLHIRQKKSEDFN
;
A
#
# COMPACT_ATOMS: atom_id res chain seq x y z
N MET A 1 34.19 -44.40 -13.18
CA MET A 1 34.62 -43.08 -12.64
C MET A 1 34.30 -41.90 -13.55
N GLN A 2 34.59 -41.95 -14.86
CA GLN A 2 34.27 -40.84 -15.79
C GLN A 2 32.77 -40.54 -15.95
N PHE A 3 31.91 -41.56 -15.88
CA PHE A 3 30.45 -41.39 -15.96
C PHE A 3 29.88 -40.59 -14.78
N LEU A 4 30.28 -40.91 -13.55
CA LEU A 4 29.89 -40.12 -12.37
C LEU A 4 30.36 -38.66 -12.48
N LYS A 5 31.60 -38.41 -12.93
CA LYS A 5 32.09 -37.04 -13.15
C LYS A 5 31.22 -36.25 -14.14
N LYS A 6 30.79 -36.86 -15.24
CA LYS A 6 29.89 -36.22 -16.22
C LYS A 6 28.52 -35.89 -15.63
N ILE A 7 27.94 -36.80 -14.84
CA ILE A 7 26.67 -36.56 -14.13
C ILE A 7 26.81 -35.43 -13.11
N THR A 8 27.90 -35.40 -12.34
CA THR A 8 28.16 -34.34 -11.36
C THR A 8 28.30 -32.98 -12.03
N ILE A 9 28.99 -32.89 -13.17
CA ILE A 9 29.13 -31.64 -13.94
C ILE A 9 27.76 -31.20 -14.49
N LEU A 10 26.94 -32.12 -14.99
CA LEU A 10 25.61 -31.81 -15.51
C LEU A 10 24.67 -31.29 -14.40
N LEU A 11 24.69 -31.94 -13.23
CA LEU A 11 23.92 -31.50 -12.05
C LEU A 11 24.39 -30.12 -11.56
N LEU A 12 25.71 -29.90 -11.50
CA LEU A 12 26.25 -28.61 -11.08
C LEU A 12 25.86 -27.50 -12.07
N SER A 13 25.97 -27.76 -13.37
CA SER A 13 25.52 -26.81 -14.41
C SER A 13 24.03 -26.51 -14.30
N PHE A 14 23.20 -27.53 -14.06
CA PHE A 14 21.76 -27.36 -13.87
C PHE A 14 21.44 -26.47 -12.66
N VAL A 15 22.09 -26.72 -11.52
CA VAL A 15 21.92 -25.92 -10.30
C VAL A 15 22.35 -24.48 -10.53
N ILE A 16 23.49 -24.25 -11.18
CA ILE A 16 23.97 -22.89 -11.51
C ILE A 16 22.95 -22.16 -12.40
N THR A 17 22.46 -22.80 -13.47
CA THR A 17 21.46 -22.20 -14.35
C THR A 17 20.16 -21.89 -13.61
N ALA A 18 19.69 -22.80 -12.76
CA ALA A 18 18.48 -22.59 -11.96
C ALA A 18 18.63 -21.40 -10.99
N LEU A 19 19.81 -21.26 -10.36
CA LEU A 19 20.11 -20.12 -9.49
C LEU A 19 20.19 -18.80 -10.26
N ILE A 20 20.77 -18.78 -11.46
CA ILE A 20 20.82 -17.59 -12.33
C ILE A 20 19.41 -17.19 -12.77
N VAL A 21 18.58 -18.14 -13.20
CA VAL A 21 17.19 -17.88 -13.61
C VAL A 21 16.37 -17.35 -12.42
N LEU A 22 16.52 -17.94 -11.24
CA LEU A 22 15.85 -17.47 -10.03
C LEU A 22 16.31 -16.06 -9.63
N TYR A 23 17.61 -15.78 -9.70
CA TYR A 23 18.15 -14.44 -9.46
C TYR A 23 17.55 -13.41 -10.41
N PHE A 24 17.54 -13.71 -11.71
CA PHE A 24 17.00 -12.81 -12.73
C PHE A 24 15.49 -12.61 -12.58
N TYR A 25 14.75 -13.68 -12.24
CA TYR A 25 13.32 -13.60 -11.97
C TYR A 25 13.02 -12.68 -10.78
N LEU A 26 13.77 -12.79 -9.68
CA LEU A 26 13.59 -11.96 -8.49
C LEU A 26 14.02 -10.51 -8.74
N TYR A 27 15.08 -10.30 -9.53
CA TYR A 27 15.53 -8.97 -9.92
C TYR A 27 14.50 -8.25 -10.80
N VAL A 28 13.89 -8.95 -11.77
CA VAL A 28 12.92 -8.36 -12.69
C VAL A 28 11.55 -8.13 -12.05
N ASN A 29 11.07 -9.03 -11.19
CA ASN A 29 9.73 -8.93 -10.61
C ASN A 29 9.68 -8.16 -9.28
N GLY A 30 10.83 -7.73 -8.76
CA GLY A 30 10.92 -7.00 -7.50
C GLY A 30 10.54 -7.85 -6.27
N PRO A 31 10.29 -7.20 -5.13
CA PRO A 31 9.99 -7.89 -3.88
C PRO A 31 8.64 -8.62 -3.91
N ILE A 32 8.55 -9.71 -3.16
CA ILE A 32 7.28 -10.39 -2.91
C ILE A 32 6.57 -9.66 -1.78
N VAL A 33 5.48 -9.00 -2.12
CA VAL A 33 4.64 -8.24 -1.17
C VAL A 33 3.53 -9.11 -0.62
N GLN A 34 3.44 -9.24 0.71
CA GLN A 34 2.39 -10.00 1.41
C GLN A 34 1.12 -9.16 1.63
N ALA A 35 0.44 -8.81 0.53
CA ALA A 35 -0.84 -8.11 0.53
C ALA A 35 -1.68 -8.53 -0.69
N LYS A 36 -2.99 -8.28 -0.67
CA LYS A 36 -3.86 -8.61 -1.80
C LYS A 36 -3.54 -7.79 -3.05
N SER A 37 -3.28 -6.50 -2.87
CA SER A 37 -2.89 -5.57 -3.93
C SER A 37 -1.89 -4.55 -3.41
N ALA A 38 -0.98 -4.10 -4.28
CA ALA A 38 0.02 -3.10 -3.95
C ALA A 38 0.46 -2.29 -5.18
N ILE A 39 0.88 -1.05 -4.96
CA ILE A 39 1.54 -0.22 -5.98
C ILE A 39 2.58 0.71 -5.33
N LEU A 40 3.65 1.01 -6.06
CA LEU A 40 4.66 2.01 -5.73
C LEU A 40 4.78 2.99 -6.90
N ILE A 41 4.67 4.28 -6.62
CA ILE A 41 4.68 5.34 -7.63
C ILE A 41 5.76 6.37 -7.26
N ASP A 42 6.53 6.82 -8.24
CA ASP A 42 7.34 8.04 -8.10
C ASP A 42 6.42 9.26 -8.24
N ALA A 43 6.33 10.05 -7.18
CA ALA A 43 5.39 11.17 -7.11
C ALA A 43 5.77 12.34 -8.04
N ASN A 44 7.04 12.46 -8.44
CA ASN A 44 7.50 13.52 -9.32
C ASN A 44 7.18 13.20 -10.79
N SER A 45 7.45 11.96 -11.22
CA SER A 45 7.24 11.54 -12.62
C SER A 45 5.86 10.93 -12.87
N GLY A 46 5.20 10.42 -11.82
CA GLY A 46 3.99 9.60 -11.93
C GLY A 46 4.28 8.17 -12.40
N GLU A 47 5.54 7.77 -12.52
CA GLU A 47 5.94 6.44 -12.97
C GLU A 47 5.58 5.37 -11.93
N VAL A 48 5.03 4.25 -12.39
CA VAL A 48 4.77 3.07 -11.55
C VAL A 48 6.05 2.24 -11.44
N VAL A 49 6.69 2.29 -10.28
CA VAL A 49 7.94 1.58 -9.96
C VAL A 49 7.70 0.10 -9.64
N TYR A 50 6.56 -0.20 -9.00
CA TYR A 50 6.14 -1.57 -8.68
C TYR A 50 4.63 -1.67 -8.70
N LYS A 51 4.10 -2.83 -9.10
CA LYS A 51 2.67 -3.12 -9.04
C LYS A 51 2.39 -4.59 -8.80
N LYS A 52 1.34 -4.85 -8.04
CA LYS A 52 0.79 -6.18 -7.78
C LYS A 52 -0.73 -6.08 -7.73
N ASN A 53 -1.42 -6.72 -8.68
CA ASN A 53 -2.89 -6.76 -8.72
C ASN A 53 -3.50 -5.35 -8.61
N GLU A 54 -2.89 -4.35 -9.23
CA GLU A 54 -3.14 -2.93 -8.97
C GLU A 54 -4.55 -2.48 -9.37
N GLU A 55 -5.18 -3.20 -10.30
CA GLU A 55 -6.54 -2.99 -10.79
C GLU A 55 -7.59 -3.86 -10.08
N THR A 56 -7.17 -4.69 -9.12
CA THR A 56 -8.11 -5.53 -8.36
C THR A 56 -8.99 -4.67 -7.46
N SER A 57 -10.31 -4.81 -7.63
CA SER A 57 -11.29 -4.13 -6.79
C SER A 57 -11.26 -4.68 -5.35
N ILE A 58 -11.04 -3.78 -4.40
CA ILE A 58 -10.94 -4.05 -2.97
C ILE A 58 -11.87 -3.09 -2.23
N GLN A 59 -12.47 -3.52 -1.12
CA GLN A 59 -13.25 -2.62 -0.26
C GLN A 59 -12.37 -1.46 0.21
N SER A 60 -12.76 -0.23 -0.11
CA SER A 60 -12.01 0.98 0.22
C SER A 60 -11.83 1.12 1.74
N ALA A 61 -12.83 0.66 2.50
CA ALA A 61 -12.94 0.91 3.93
C ALA A 61 -12.65 2.39 4.21
N THR A 62 -11.82 2.70 5.22
CA THR A 62 -11.50 4.08 5.58
C THR A 62 -10.59 4.83 4.59
N LEU A 63 -10.15 4.23 3.49
CA LEU A 63 -9.36 4.93 2.45
C LEU A 63 -10.16 6.03 1.74
N SER A 64 -11.50 6.01 1.83
CA SER A 64 -12.34 7.11 1.34
C SER A 64 -11.99 8.46 1.94
N LYS A 65 -11.40 8.46 3.15
CA LYS A 65 -10.93 9.68 3.81
C LYS A 65 -9.85 10.43 3.05
N LEU A 66 -9.06 9.78 2.19
CA LEU A 66 -8.11 10.47 1.32
C LEU A 66 -8.80 11.47 0.38
N MET A 67 -10.01 11.13 -0.10
CA MET A 67 -10.79 12.06 -0.91
C MET A 67 -11.34 13.21 -0.05
N THR A 68 -11.76 12.92 1.18
CA THR A 68 -12.18 13.94 2.13
C THR A 68 -11.04 14.90 2.47
N GLU A 69 -9.84 14.38 2.75
CA GLU A 69 -8.62 15.16 2.98
C GLU A 69 -8.31 16.05 1.78
N TYR A 70 -8.34 15.49 0.57
CA TYR A 70 -8.13 16.26 -0.66
C TYR A 70 -9.12 17.43 -0.78
N ILE A 71 -10.41 17.18 -0.56
CA ILE A 71 -11.45 18.22 -0.67
C ILE A 71 -11.28 19.28 0.41
N VAL A 72 -11.01 18.90 1.66
CA VAL A 72 -10.80 19.87 2.75
C VAL A 72 -9.61 20.78 2.45
N LEU A 73 -8.50 20.20 2.00
CA LEU A 73 -7.31 20.98 1.61
C LEU A 73 -7.60 21.88 0.42
N GLU A 74 -8.37 21.41 -0.57
CA GLU A 74 -8.79 22.24 -1.70
C GLU A 74 -9.68 23.43 -1.28
N GLN A 75 -10.59 23.23 -0.32
CA GLN A 75 -11.43 24.33 0.17
C GLN A 75 -10.61 25.36 0.96
N LEU A 76 -9.60 24.92 1.71
CA LEU A 76 -8.65 25.80 2.41
C LEU A 76 -7.80 26.60 1.41
N ASP A 77 -7.25 25.93 0.39
CA ASP A 77 -6.42 26.56 -0.65
C ASP A 77 -7.21 27.63 -1.43
N LYS A 78 -8.48 27.34 -1.74
CA LYS A 78 -9.40 28.30 -2.39
C LYS A 78 -9.89 29.43 -1.48
N GLY A 79 -9.62 29.36 -0.17
CA GLY A 79 -10.09 30.34 0.81
C GLY A 79 -11.60 30.27 1.10
N ASN A 80 -12.26 29.16 0.75
CA ASN A 80 -13.68 28.95 1.04
C ASN A 80 -13.94 28.64 2.52
N ILE A 81 -12.93 28.09 3.20
CA ILE A 81 -12.90 27.82 4.63
C ILE A 81 -11.56 28.28 5.21
N GLN A 82 -11.52 28.57 6.51
CA GLN A 82 -10.30 29.01 7.22
C GLN A 82 -9.93 28.08 8.37
N LEU A 83 -8.65 27.94 8.67
CA LEU A 83 -8.17 27.01 9.71
C LEU A 83 -8.71 27.33 11.11
N ASP A 84 -8.95 28.59 11.43
CA ASP A 84 -9.40 29.09 12.73
C ASP A 84 -10.92 29.20 12.87
N GLU A 85 -11.67 28.92 11.80
CA GLU A 85 -13.13 28.95 11.86
C GLU A 85 -13.68 27.83 12.75
N VAL A 86 -14.76 28.13 13.46
CA VAL A 86 -15.41 27.19 14.39
C VAL A 86 -16.36 26.30 13.62
N VAL A 87 -16.21 24.99 13.80
CA VAL A 87 -17.07 23.95 13.24
C VAL A 87 -18.09 23.51 14.28
N LYS A 88 -19.38 23.55 13.91
CA LYS A 88 -20.47 23.06 14.76
C LYS A 88 -20.57 21.54 14.67
N ILE A 89 -20.55 20.87 15.83
CA ILE A 89 -20.70 19.42 15.90
C ILE A 89 -22.19 19.06 15.94
N SER A 90 -22.68 18.38 14.90
CA SER A 90 -24.05 17.88 14.85
C SER A 90 -24.26 16.66 15.77
N ASN A 91 -25.52 16.31 16.02
CA ASN A 91 -25.86 15.08 16.73
C ASN A 91 -25.42 13.83 15.96
N GLU A 92 -25.36 13.90 14.64
CA GLU A 92 -24.93 12.81 13.77
C GLU A 92 -23.43 12.57 13.92
N VAL A 93 -22.62 13.63 13.86
CA VAL A 93 -21.19 13.59 14.18
C VAL A 93 -20.94 13.04 15.58
N PHE A 94 -21.72 13.47 16.58
CA PHE A 94 -21.56 12.97 17.94
C PHE A 94 -21.84 11.47 18.06
N ARG A 95 -22.82 10.96 17.31
CA ARG A 95 -23.21 9.54 17.30
C ARG A 95 -22.33 8.67 16.43
N ALA A 96 -21.53 9.23 15.53
CA ALA A 96 -20.56 8.45 14.75
C ALA A 96 -19.63 7.69 15.72
N GLU A 97 -19.83 6.38 15.79
CA GLU A 97 -19.07 5.45 16.64
C GLU A 97 -17.63 5.29 16.11
N THR A 98 -16.78 4.68 16.95
CA THR A 98 -15.41 4.18 16.66
C THR A 98 -14.23 5.15 16.74
N SER A 99 -14.39 6.36 17.33
CA SER A 99 -13.23 7.25 17.49
C SER A 99 -12.84 7.51 18.96
N PRO A 100 -11.55 7.35 19.34
CA PRO A 100 -11.08 7.61 20.71
C PRO A 100 -11.18 9.09 21.09
N ILE A 101 -11.23 9.98 20.10
CA ILE A 101 -11.32 11.42 20.32
C ILE A 101 -12.79 11.82 20.32
N GLN A 102 -13.30 12.16 21.49
CA GLN A 102 -14.66 12.64 21.66
C GLN A 102 -14.72 14.16 21.47
N VAL A 103 -15.22 14.63 20.32
CA VAL A 103 -15.68 16.02 20.15
C VAL A 103 -17.16 16.10 20.51
N THR A 104 -17.56 17.18 21.19
CA THR A 104 -18.94 17.42 21.62
C THR A 104 -19.48 18.74 21.05
N SER A 105 -20.80 18.92 21.03
CA SER A 105 -21.43 20.18 20.61
C SER A 105 -21.10 21.38 21.49
N LYS A 106 -20.50 21.17 22.65
CA LYS A 106 -20.02 22.25 23.55
C LYS A 106 -18.59 22.69 23.25
N ASP A 107 -17.85 21.90 22.47
CA ASP A 107 -16.46 22.19 22.14
C ASP A 107 -16.36 23.26 21.06
N LYS A 108 -15.46 24.23 21.24
CA LYS A 108 -15.12 25.23 20.21
C LYS A 108 -14.13 24.64 19.21
N THR A 109 -14.58 23.61 18.52
CA THR A 109 -13.73 22.84 17.61
C THR A 109 -13.44 23.66 16.35
N THR A 110 -12.16 23.76 15.95
CA THR A 110 -11.75 24.50 14.75
C THR A 110 -11.49 23.57 13.57
N VAL A 111 -11.53 24.09 12.33
CA VAL A 111 -11.09 23.33 11.14
C VAL A 111 -9.68 22.79 11.31
N ARG A 112 -8.77 23.58 11.90
CA ARG A 112 -7.40 23.15 12.20
C ARG A 112 -7.37 21.90 13.06
N ASP A 113 -8.08 21.90 14.18
CA ASP A 113 -8.07 20.76 15.11
C ASP A 113 -8.67 19.51 14.48
N LEU A 114 -9.78 19.65 13.75
CA LEU A 114 -10.41 18.54 13.04
C LEU A 114 -9.54 18.00 11.92
N LEU A 115 -8.89 18.87 11.15
CA LEU A 115 -7.99 18.47 10.07
C LEU A 115 -6.78 17.72 10.61
N HIS A 116 -6.18 18.17 11.72
CA HIS A 116 -5.07 17.45 12.35
C HIS A 116 -5.52 16.08 12.88
N ALA A 117 -6.70 15.98 13.48
CA ALA A 117 -7.26 14.70 13.91
C ALA A 117 -7.55 13.76 12.73
N LEU A 118 -8.05 14.29 11.62
CA LEU A 118 -8.27 13.54 10.38
C LEU A 118 -6.94 13.01 9.82
N LEU A 119 -5.96 13.89 9.61
CA LEU A 119 -4.69 13.54 8.98
C LEU A 119 -3.80 12.64 9.84
N LEU A 120 -3.85 12.75 11.17
CA LEU A 120 -3.01 11.96 12.06
C LEU A 120 -3.63 10.61 12.43
N THR A 121 -4.96 10.52 12.50
CA THR A 121 -5.62 9.34 13.06
C THR A 121 -6.74 8.77 12.18
N GLY A 122 -7.05 9.37 11.03
CA GLY A 122 -8.23 9.01 10.25
C GLY A 122 -9.53 9.16 11.04
N ASN A 123 -9.64 10.16 11.91
CA ASN A 123 -10.74 10.32 12.87
C ASN A 123 -12.12 10.47 12.19
N ASN A 124 -13.02 9.50 12.34
CA ASN A 124 -14.34 9.50 11.70
C ASN A 124 -15.20 10.73 12.03
N ARG A 125 -15.22 11.16 13.30
CA ARG A 125 -16.01 12.33 13.71
C ARG A 125 -15.49 13.61 13.07
N SER A 126 -14.17 13.73 12.97
CA SER A 126 -13.53 14.90 12.36
C SER A 126 -13.75 14.93 10.86
N THR A 127 -13.67 13.77 10.20
CA THR A 127 -14.05 13.61 8.80
C THR A 127 -15.49 14.07 8.55
N LEU A 128 -16.44 13.57 9.34
CA LEU A 128 -17.86 13.89 9.17
C LEU A 128 -18.16 15.36 9.48
N ALA A 129 -17.57 15.91 10.55
CA ALA A 129 -17.73 17.32 10.91
C ALA A 129 -17.19 18.25 9.80
N LEU A 130 -16.03 17.95 9.23
CA LEU A 130 -15.48 18.72 8.11
C LEU A 130 -16.36 18.58 6.86
N ALA A 131 -16.89 17.39 6.60
CA ALA A 131 -17.79 17.13 5.47
C ALA A 131 -19.10 17.94 5.58
N GLU A 132 -19.76 17.88 6.74
CA GLU A 132 -20.97 18.66 7.02
C GLU A 132 -20.68 20.18 6.98
N HIS A 133 -19.53 20.61 7.48
CA HIS A 133 -19.16 22.02 7.48
C HIS A 133 -18.96 22.57 6.05
N ILE A 134 -18.37 21.77 5.16
CA ILE A 134 -18.13 22.16 3.76
C ILE A 134 -19.41 22.11 2.92
N ALA A 135 -20.24 21.07 3.09
CA ALA A 135 -21.34 20.78 2.17
C ALA A 135 -22.74 20.88 2.80
N GLY A 136 -22.83 21.26 4.08
CA GLY A 136 -24.05 21.33 4.87
C GLY A 136 -24.51 20.00 5.45
N ASN A 137 -24.29 18.88 4.75
CA ASN A 137 -24.59 17.51 5.19
C ASN A 137 -23.72 16.46 4.45
N GLU A 138 -23.73 15.21 4.92
CA GLU A 138 -22.91 14.13 4.34
C GLU A 138 -23.35 13.72 2.92
N ASP A 139 -24.65 13.78 2.60
CA ASP A 139 -25.15 13.43 1.27
C ASP A 139 -24.61 14.38 0.19
N ASN A 140 -24.67 15.68 0.46
CA ASN A 140 -24.08 16.71 -0.41
C ASN A 140 -22.57 16.55 -0.52
N PHE A 141 -21.89 16.23 0.59
CA PHE A 141 -20.45 15.97 0.57
C PHE A 141 -20.11 14.74 -0.28
N THR A 142 -20.93 13.69 -0.21
CA THR A 142 -20.76 12.47 -1.01
C THR A 142 -20.92 12.75 -2.50
N GLN A 143 -21.83 13.64 -2.90
CA GLN A 143 -21.93 14.12 -4.28
C GLN A 143 -20.63 14.83 -4.69
N LEU A 144 -20.14 15.75 -3.86
CA LEU A 144 -18.88 16.46 -4.09
C LEU A 144 -17.68 15.51 -4.21
N MET A 145 -17.59 14.45 -3.40
CA MET A 145 -16.56 13.41 -3.52
C MET A 145 -16.56 12.75 -4.89
N ASN A 146 -17.75 12.38 -5.39
CA ASN A 146 -17.88 11.70 -6.67
C ASN A 146 -17.64 12.64 -7.86
N GLU A 147 -18.02 13.93 -7.74
CA GLU A 147 -17.65 14.95 -8.72
C GLU A 147 -16.14 15.18 -8.75
N LYS A 148 -15.50 15.26 -7.58
CA LYS A 148 -14.05 15.41 -7.48
C LYS A 148 -13.32 14.21 -8.09
N ALA A 149 -13.81 12.98 -7.84
CA ALA A 149 -13.26 11.77 -8.45
C ALA A 149 -13.23 11.86 -9.99
N LYS A 150 -14.32 12.35 -10.60
CA LYS A 150 -14.39 12.58 -12.05
C LYS A 150 -13.41 13.65 -12.53
N GLN A 151 -13.31 14.76 -11.79
CA GLN A 151 -12.37 15.85 -12.11
C GLN A 151 -10.91 15.37 -12.06
N LEU A 152 -10.59 14.53 -11.08
CA LEU A 152 -9.28 13.88 -10.93
C LEU A 152 -9.07 12.69 -11.88
N LYS A 153 -10.05 12.39 -12.74
CA LYS A 153 -10.03 11.27 -13.70
C LYS A 153 -9.79 9.91 -13.04
N LEU A 154 -10.31 9.74 -11.83
CA LEU A 154 -10.24 8.47 -11.12
C LEU A 154 -11.25 7.49 -11.71
N SER A 155 -10.78 6.32 -12.15
CA SER A 155 -11.59 5.26 -12.75
C SER A 155 -12.12 4.28 -11.70
N GLN A 156 -12.55 4.80 -10.54
CA GLN A 156 -12.88 3.99 -9.39
C GLN A 156 -13.94 2.92 -9.72
N PRO A 157 -13.77 1.68 -9.20
CA PRO A 157 -14.66 0.57 -9.50
C PRO A 157 -16.09 0.76 -8.93
N SER A 158 -16.25 1.67 -7.96
CA SER A 158 -17.55 2.08 -7.43
C SER A 158 -17.48 3.50 -6.89
N PRO A 159 -18.60 4.22 -6.77
CA PRO A 159 -18.62 5.56 -6.19
C PRO A 159 -18.29 5.56 -4.69
N PHE A 160 -17.91 6.73 -4.19
CA PHE A 160 -17.91 7.03 -2.76
C PHE A 160 -19.35 7.02 -2.25
N LEU A 161 -19.58 6.36 -1.11
CA LEU A 161 -20.89 6.24 -0.48
C LEU A 161 -21.08 7.17 0.74
N ASN A 162 -19.99 7.65 1.32
CA ASN A 162 -19.96 8.58 2.46
C ASN A 162 -18.53 9.13 2.67
N ALA A 163 -18.38 10.10 3.58
CA ALA A 163 -17.12 10.81 3.80
C ALA A 163 -16.05 9.95 4.50
N THR A 164 -16.48 8.97 5.31
CA THR A 164 -15.60 8.19 6.19
C THR A 164 -15.18 6.86 5.61
N GLY A 165 -15.94 6.32 4.67
CA GLY A 165 -15.87 4.95 4.18
C GLY A 165 -16.44 3.89 5.15
N MET A 166 -17.07 4.30 6.25
CA MET A 166 -17.69 3.38 7.20
C MET A 166 -18.98 2.77 6.65
N ASN A 167 -19.31 1.56 7.09
CA ASN A 167 -20.62 0.96 6.81
C ASN A 167 -21.70 1.72 7.61
N ASN A 168 -22.63 2.37 6.92
CA ASN A 168 -23.77 3.08 7.52
C ASN A 168 -25.03 2.20 7.63
N GLY A 169 -24.88 0.88 7.67
CA GLY A 169 -25.97 -0.09 7.80
C GLY A 169 -26.66 -0.48 6.48
N THR A 170 -26.18 0.04 5.34
CA THR A 170 -26.81 -0.17 4.03
C THR A 170 -26.35 -1.45 3.31
N ASN A 171 -25.53 -2.30 3.96
CA ASN A 171 -24.85 -3.47 3.37
C ASN A 171 -24.00 -3.17 2.11
N LYS A 172 -23.86 -1.89 1.73
CA LYS A 172 -23.06 -1.43 0.60
C LYS A 172 -21.77 -0.81 1.12
N LEU A 173 -20.67 -1.11 0.43
CA LEU A 173 -19.35 -0.57 0.73
C LEU A 173 -18.74 -0.04 -0.55
N SER A 174 -18.07 1.12 -0.46
CA SER A 174 -17.23 1.60 -1.55
C SER A 174 -16.05 0.66 -1.75
N THR A 175 -15.68 0.49 -3.01
CA THR A 175 -14.53 -0.26 -3.48
C THR A 175 -13.59 0.67 -4.23
N THR A 176 -12.30 0.35 -4.20
CA THR A 176 -11.21 1.06 -4.84
C THR A 176 -10.18 0.06 -5.37
N THR A 177 -9.15 0.56 -6.07
CA THR A 177 -8.01 -0.24 -6.53
C THR A 177 -6.71 0.44 -6.09
N ALA A 178 -5.59 -0.29 -6.06
CA ALA A 178 -4.33 0.30 -5.62
C ALA A 178 -3.87 1.42 -6.56
N ILE A 179 -4.09 1.28 -7.87
CA ILE A 179 -3.76 2.34 -8.83
C ILE A 179 -4.57 3.63 -8.59
N GLU A 180 -5.86 3.52 -8.28
CA GLU A 180 -6.71 4.70 -8.04
C GLU A 180 -6.38 5.39 -6.71
N VAL A 181 -6.08 4.62 -5.66
CA VAL A 181 -5.58 5.16 -4.39
C VAL A 181 -4.21 5.83 -4.59
N GLY A 182 -3.31 5.20 -5.35
CA GLY A 182 -1.99 5.75 -5.64
C GLY A 182 -2.05 7.06 -6.41
N LYS A 183 -2.93 7.16 -7.41
CA LYS A 183 -3.20 8.42 -8.14
C LYS A 183 -3.73 9.50 -7.20
N LEU A 184 -4.75 9.19 -6.39
CA LEU A 184 -5.33 10.16 -5.46
C LEU A 184 -4.30 10.66 -4.44
N ALA A 185 -3.51 9.75 -3.86
CA ALA A 185 -2.44 10.10 -2.93
C ALA A 185 -1.35 10.95 -3.59
N THR A 186 -1.00 10.64 -4.85
CA THR A 186 -0.07 11.46 -5.64
C THR A 186 -0.62 12.86 -5.80
N ARG A 187 -1.86 13.02 -6.26
CA ARG A 187 -2.52 14.32 -6.39
C ARG A 187 -2.58 15.09 -5.08
N LEU A 188 -2.95 14.43 -3.99
CA LEU A 188 -3.02 15.07 -2.67
C LEU A 188 -1.66 15.65 -2.26
N VAL A 189 -0.57 14.90 -2.44
CA VAL A 189 0.78 15.36 -2.06
C VAL A 189 1.35 16.40 -3.02
N THR A 190 1.06 16.31 -4.32
CA THR A 190 1.55 17.26 -5.32
C THR A 190 0.79 18.58 -5.26
N ASP A 191 -0.53 18.52 -5.09
CA ASP A 191 -1.39 19.70 -5.13
C ASP A 191 -1.38 20.42 -3.77
N PHE A 192 -1.21 19.69 -2.66
CA PHE A 192 -1.20 20.23 -1.29
C PHE A 192 0.01 19.74 -0.47
N PRO A 193 1.25 20.06 -0.85
CA PRO A 193 2.47 19.53 -0.20
C PRO A 193 2.57 19.86 1.30
N ASP A 194 1.94 20.95 1.75
CA ASP A 194 1.91 21.37 3.15
C ASP A 194 1.19 20.38 4.07
N VAL A 195 0.37 19.48 3.52
CA VAL A 195 -0.24 18.36 4.28
C VAL A 195 0.82 17.54 5.01
N LEU A 196 2.03 17.42 4.42
CA LEU A 196 3.14 16.67 4.99
C LEU A 196 3.72 17.32 6.25
N ASN A 197 3.49 18.63 6.45
CA ASN A 197 3.86 19.29 7.70
C ASN A 197 3.06 18.76 8.90
N VAL A 198 1.84 18.27 8.64
CA VAL A 198 0.97 17.66 9.64
C VAL A 198 1.20 16.15 9.71
N THR A 199 1.16 15.44 8.59
CA THR A 199 1.22 13.96 8.59
C THR A 199 2.55 13.40 9.11
N LYS A 200 3.63 14.20 9.13
CA LYS A 200 4.93 13.82 9.72
C LYS A 200 5.00 13.98 11.25
N LEU A 201 4.02 14.63 11.87
CA LEU A 201 4.01 14.85 13.32
C LEU A 201 3.73 13.54 14.05
N THR A 202 4.33 13.33 15.22
CA THR A 202 4.00 12.19 16.08
C THR A 202 2.66 12.37 16.80
N SER A 203 2.27 13.63 17.03
CA SER A 203 1.06 13.99 17.77
C SER A 203 0.73 15.46 17.60
N TYR A 204 -0.51 15.84 17.93
CA TYR A 204 -1.00 17.20 17.93
C TYR A 204 -1.90 17.46 19.15
N GLN A 205 -1.76 18.62 19.77
CA GLN A 205 -2.57 19.05 20.91
C GLN A 205 -3.72 19.93 20.41
N PHE A 206 -4.96 19.60 20.77
CA PHE A 206 -6.10 20.43 20.42
C PHE A 206 -6.04 21.80 21.07
N THR A 207 -6.49 22.83 20.34
CA THR A 207 -6.47 24.21 20.85
C THR A 207 -7.55 24.50 21.89
N PHE A 208 -8.67 23.78 21.86
CA PHE A 208 -9.85 24.06 22.67
C PHE A 208 -9.95 23.21 23.96
N LYS A 209 -9.09 22.21 24.13
CA LYS A 209 -9.10 21.33 25.31
C LYS A 209 -7.75 20.64 25.54
N ASP A 210 -7.57 20.12 26.75
CA ASP A 210 -6.42 19.29 27.06
C ASP A 210 -6.59 17.87 26.51
N THR A 211 -6.48 17.71 25.19
CA THR A 211 -6.55 16.42 24.51
C THR A 211 -5.54 16.39 23.38
N LYS A 212 -4.77 15.31 23.34
CA LYS A 212 -3.78 15.06 22.31
C LYS A 212 -4.23 13.94 21.38
N VAL A 213 -3.97 14.11 20.09
CA VAL A 213 -4.13 13.06 19.08
C VAL A 213 -2.75 12.53 18.70
N PHE A 214 -2.63 11.22 18.50
CA PHE A 214 -1.37 10.56 18.19
C PHE A 214 -1.43 9.95 16.81
N ASN A 215 -0.35 10.10 16.05
CA ASN A 215 -0.27 9.57 14.70
C ASN A 215 -0.42 8.05 14.71
N THR A 216 -1.23 7.50 13.83
CA THR A 216 -1.41 6.05 13.66
C THR A 216 -0.33 5.43 12.79
N ASN A 217 0.41 6.22 12.02
CA ASN A 217 1.53 5.76 11.20
C ASN A 217 2.75 5.43 12.08
N LYS A 218 2.89 4.15 12.43
CA LYS A 218 4.01 3.63 13.21
C LYS A 218 5.38 3.87 12.57
N MET A 219 5.47 4.05 11.26
CA MET A 219 6.78 4.27 10.60
C MET A 219 7.43 5.59 11.03
N ILE A 220 6.65 6.55 11.54
CA ILE A 220 7.14 7.86 12.01
C ILE A 220 7.76 7.76 13.41
N TYR A 221 7.09 7.09 14.35
CA TYR A 221 7.46 7.14 15.78
C TYR A 221 7.98 5.82 16.34
N SER A 222 7.75 4.68 15.69
CA SER A 222 8.16 3.37 16.22
C SER A 222 9.68 3.27 16.38
N LEU A 223 10.12 2.61 17.45
CA LEU A 223 11.52 2.22 17.66
C LEU A 223 11.87 0.88 17.01
N ASN A 224 10.86 0.14 16.53
CA ASN A 224 11.07 -1.13 15.85
C ASN A 224 11.72 -0.88 14.48
N LYS A 225 12.97 -1.31 14.33
CA LYS A 225 13.74 -1.19 13.08
C LYS A 225 13.11 -1.90 11.89
N ASN A 226 12.21 -2.87 12.09
CA ASN A 226 11.49 -3.53 11.00
C ASN A 226 10.31 -2.70 10.46
N ILE A 227 9.84 -1.72 11.24
CA ILE A 227 8.73 -0.83 10.86
C ILE A 227 9.23 0.55 10.48
N LYS A 228 10.17 1.11 11.27
CA LYS A 228 10.71 2.45 11.02
C LYS A 228 11.47 2.52 9.70
N LEU A 229 11.23 3.58 8.92
CA LEU A 229 12.02 3.93 7.74
C LEU A 229 12.26 5.43 7.72
N GLN A 230 13.50 5.84 7.48
CA GLN A 230 13.84 7.26 7.37
C GLN A 230 13.24 7.85 6.09
N GLY A 231 12.78 9.10 6.19
CA GLY A 231 12.18 9.83 5.09
C GLY A 231 10.67 9.66 4.98
N VAL A 232 10.05 8.74 5.74
CA VAL A 232 8.57 8.61 5.80
C VAL A 232 7.97 9.83 6.49
N ASP A 233 7.01 10.48 5.82
CA ASP A 233 6.35 11.70 6.28
C ASP A 233 4.81 11.68 6.11
N GLY A 234 4.23 10.52 5.78
CA GLY A 234 2.78 10.34 5.66
C GLY A 234 2.40 8.92 5.20
N LEU A 235 1.16 8.63 4.79
CA LEU A 235 -0.01 9.53 4.73
C LEU A 235 -1.15 9.01 5.59
N GLN A 236 -1.74 7.87 5.23
CA GLN A 236 -3.01 7.45 5.81
C GLN A 236 -3.04 5.94 6.07
N THR A 237 -3.31 5.58 7.33
CA THR A 237 -3.61 4.20 7.75
C THR A 237 -5.09 3.93 7.59
N SER A 238 -5.45 2.75 7.06
CA SER A 238 -6.84 2.33 6.91
C SER A 238 -7.06 0.94 7.49
N PHE A 239 -8.16 0.80 8.21
CA PHE A 239 -8.61 -0.47 8.79
C PHE A 239 -9.93 -0.89 8.15
N SER A 240 -10.00 -2.14 7.69
CA SER A 240 -11.23 -2.76 7.21
C SER A 240 -11.91 -3.56 8.32
N THR A 241 -13.24 -3.61 8.30
CA THR A 241 -14.05 -4.41 9.25
C THR A 241 -13.74 -5.90 9.21
N ASN A 242 -13.12 -6.38 8.12
CA ASN A 242 -12.74 -7.79 7.96
C ASN A 242 -11.38 -8.12 8.60
N SER A 243 -10.86 -7.26 9.49
CA SER A 243 -9.54 -7.39 10.15
C SER A 243 -8.32 -7.26 9.23
N ASN A 244 -8.53 -6.82 7.98
CA ASN A 244 -7.45 -6.53 7.05
C ASN A 244 -6.99 -5.07 7.17
N TYR A 245 -5.71 -4.84 6.89
CA TYR A 245 -5.07 -3.55 7.05
C TYR A 245 -4.51 -3.02 5.73
N SER A 246 -4.80 -1.76 5.46
CA SER A 246 -4.33 -1.04 4.29
C SER A 246 -3.55 0.19 4.72
N PHE A 247 -2.54 0.58 3.95
CA PHE A 247 -1.73 1.75 4.27
C PHE A 247 -1.29 2.46 3.01
N VAL A 248 -1.41 3.78 3.03
CA VAL A 248 -0.86 4.68 2.03
C VAL A 248 0.26 5.46 2.69
N SER A 249 1.46 5.28 2.17
CA SER A 249 2.69 5.89 2.69
C SER A 249 3.31 6.79 1.67
N THR A 250 3.99 7.83 2.15
CA THR A 250 4.94 8.58 1.34
C THR A 250 6.26 8.71 2.08
N ALA A 251 7.34 8.68 1.30
CA ALA A 251 8.67 8.94 1.80
C ALA A 251 9.49 9.72 0.79
N LYS A 252 10.45 10.50 1.27
CA LYS A 252 11.41 11.23 0.45
C LYS A 252 12.85 10.91 0.84
N GLN A 253 13.69 10.63 -0.15
CA GLN A 253 15.15 10.52 -0.02
C GLN A 253 15.81 11.26 -1.17
N GLY A 254 16.67 12.24 -0.87
CA GLY A 254 17.18 13.16 -1.89
C GLY A 254 16.04 13.87 -2.60
N ASP A 255 16.05 13.84 -3.93
CA ASP A 255 15.00 14.43 -4.77
C ASP A 255 13.85 13.47 -5.09
N THR A 256 14.02 12.18 -4.82
CA THR A 256 13.01 11.15 -5.09
C THR A 256 11.97 11.12 -3.98
N ARG A 257 10.68 11.25 -4.36
CA ARG A 257 9.54 11.01 -3.48
C ARG A 257 8.74 9.83 -4.00
N LEU A 258 8.54 8.84 -3.14
CA LEU A 258 7.75 7.65 -3.46
C LEU A 258 6.43 7.66 -2.69
N ILE A 259 5.41 7.07 -3.33
CA ILE A 259 4.11 6.79 -2.74
C ILE A 259 3.85 5.29 -2.84
N SER A 260 3.67 4.65 -1.69
CA SER A 260 3.38 3.22 -1.57
C SER A 260 1.95 3.03 -1.12
N VAL A 261 1.23 2.14 -1.76
CA VAL A 261 -0.10 1.69 -1.34
C VAL A 261 -0.06 0.19 -1.12
N ILE A 262 -0.42 -0.24 0.09
CA ILE A 262 -0.65 -1.64 0.44
C ILE A 262 -2.14 -1.81 0.76
N LEU A 263 -2.81 -2.74 0.09
CA LEU A 263 -4.23 -3.03 0.31
C LEU A 263 -4.44 -4.47 0.78
N ASP A 264 -5.27 -4.62 1.82
CA ASP A 264 -5.67 -5.91 2.40
C ASP A 264 -4.47 -6.81 2.77
N ALA A 265 -3.64 -6.35 3.71
CA ALA A 265 -2.65 -7.19 4.40
C ALA A 265 -3.23 -7.77 5.70
N ASP A 266 -2.68 -8.91 6.15
CA ASP A 266 -3.26 -9.75 7.21
C ASP A 266 -3.33 -9.07 8.59
N ASN A 267 -2.38 -8.18 8.89
CA ASN A 267 -2.35 -7.43 10.16
C ASN A 267 -1.58 -6.12 10.04
N GLU A 268 -1.82 -5.21 10.98
CA GLU A 268 -1.24 -3.86 11.02
C GLU A 268 0.29 -3.83 10.86
N ASN A 269 1.01 -4.66 11.62
CA ASN A 269 2.48 -4.67 11.59
C ASN A 269 3.00 -5.21 10.25
N SER A 270 2.33 -6.22 9.67
CA SER A 270 2.67 -6.73 8.35
C SER A 270 2.52 -5.63 7.28
N THR A 271 1.46 -4.82 7.34
CA THR A 271 1.28 -3.69 6.41
C THR A 271 2.45 -2.72 6.41
N PHE A 272 2.97 -2.36 7.59
CA PHE A 272 4.13 -1.47 7.69
C PHE A 272 5.44 -2.13 7.23
N ILE A 273 5.63 -3.42 7.50
CA ILE A 273 6.80 -4.18 7.04
C ILE A 273 6.81 -4.29 5.51
N GLU A 274 5.68 -4.62 4.91
CA GLU A 274 5.54 -4.73 3.45
C GLU A 274 5.66 -3.35 2.77
N THR A 275 5.16 -2.29 3.40
CA THR A 275 5.37 -0.91 2.94
C THR A 275 6.86 -0.52 2.97
N LYS A 276 7.55 -0.84 4.07
CA LYS A 276 9.00 -0.60 4.18
C LYS A 276 9.75 -1.34 3.07
N LYS A 277 9.40 -2.60 2.82
CA LYS A 277 9.98 -3.43 1.76
C LYS A 277 9.84 -2.76 0.39
N LEU A 278 8.65 -2.26 0.05
CA LEU A 278 8.43 -1.54 -1.22
C LEU A 278 9.20 -0.22 -1.31
N LEU A 279 9.16 0.60 -0.26
CA LEU A 279 9.86 1.89 -0.26
C LEU A 279 11.38 1.68 -0.40
N GLN A 280 11.95 0.71 0.30
CA GLN A 280 13.39 0.39 0.17
C GLN A 280 13.73 -0.09 -1.24
N TYR A 281 12.90 -0.95 -1.83
CA TYR A 281 13.07 -1.38 -3.22
C TYR A 281 13.06 -0.19 -4.19
N GLY A 282 12.17 0.78 -4.00
CA GLY A 282 12.11 1.95 -4.89
C GLY A 282 13.28 2.92 -4.74
N PHE A 283 13.79 3.13 -3.52
CA PHE A 283 14.92 4.04 -3.30
C PHE A 283 16.27 3.42 -3.69
N ASP A 284 16.43 2.13 -3.43
CA ASP A 284 17.63 1.39 -3.79
C ASP A 284 17.25 -0.05 -4.17
N PRO A 285 16.95 -0.31 -5.45
CA PRO A 285 16.68 -1.67 -5.92
C PRO A 285 17.82 -2.64 -5.64
N SER A 286 19.07 -2.15 -5.56
CA SER A 286 20.25 -2.96 -5.27
C SER A 286 20.37 -3.33 -3.78
N SER A 287 19.75 -2.55 -2.88
CA SER A 287 19.65 -2.87 -1.45
C SER A 287 18.76 -4.07 -1.17
N TYR A 288 17.83 -4.40 -2.09
CA TYR A 288 17.00 -5.59 -1.98
C TYR A 288 17.78 -6.84 -2.41
N SER A 289 18.64 -7.32 -1.53
CA SER A 289 19.54 -8.44 -1.85
C SER A 289 18.77 -9.66 -2.36
N ALA A 290 19.38 -10.37 -3.32
CA ALA A 290 18.84 -11.64 -3.82
C ALA A 290 18.59 -12.67 -2.70
N LEU A 291 19.33 -12.59 -1.59
CA LEU A 291 19.11 -13.41 -0.40
C LEU A 291 17.77 -13.09 0.28
N GLN A 292 17.41 -11.81 0.37
CA GLN A 292 16.13 -11.40 0.95
C GLN A 292 14.97 -11.78 0.03
N ALA A 293 15.12 -11.55 -1.28
CA ALA A 293 14.14 -11.99 -2.27
C ALA A 293 13.96 -13.52 -2.28
N PHE A 294 15.04 -14.28 -2.11
CA PHE A 294 15.01 -15.74 -1.97
C PHE A 294 14.29 -16.18 -0.68
N LYS A 295 14.60 -15.57 0.47
CA LYS A 295 13.90 -15.85 1.74
C LYS A 295 12.39 -15.63 1.58
N ASP A 296 12.00 -14.51 0.99
CA ASP A 296 10.60 -14.20 0.73
C ASP A 296 9.95 -15.24 -0.22
N ALA A 297 10.67 -15.67 -1.26
CA ALA A 297 10.20 -16.69 -2.20
C ALA A 297 9.99 -18.06 -1.55
N VAL A 298 10.93 -18.50 -0.72
CA VAL A 298 10.85 -19.80 -0.03
C VAL A 298 9.77 -19.81 1.06
N THR A 299 9.53 -18.68 1.71
CA THR A 299 8.47 -18.55 2.72
C THR A 299 7.08 -18.36 2.11
N SER A 300 6.98 -17.98 0.83
CA SER A 300 5.72 -17.77 0.13
C SER A 300 5.22 -19.04 -0.56
N TRP A 301 4.18 -19.65 0.01
CA TRP A 301 3.52 -20.82 -0.58
C TRP A 301 2.97 -20.56 -2.00
N ALA A 302 2.50 -19.34 -2.27
CA ALA A 302 2.01 -18.93 -3.59
C ALA A 302 3.13 -18.92 -4.64
N VAL A 303 4.34 -18.51 -4.25
CA VAL A 303 5.51 -18.52 -5.13
C VAL A 303 5.96 -19.95 -5.39
N LEU A 304 6.00 -20.81 -4.37
CA LEU A 304 6.27 -22.24 -4.54
C LEU A 304 5.29 -22.92 -5.52
N LEU A 305 4.00 -22.53 -5.48
CA LEU A 305 2.98 -22.99 -6.43
C LEU A 305 3.20 -22.45 -7.86
N GLN A 306 3.60 -21.19 -8.02
CA GLN A 306 3.94 -20.63 -9.34
C GLN A 306 5.16 -21.30 -9.96
N PHE A 307 6.16 -21.65 -9.13
CA PHE A 307 7.32 -22.41 -9.57
C PHE A 307 7.03 -23.88 -9.84
N LYS A 308 5.89 -24.44 -9.39
CA LYS A 308 5.54 -25.85 -9.62
C LYS A 308 5.63 -26.23 -11.09
N ASN A 309 5.06 -25.44 -11.99
CA ASN A 309 5.08 -25.72 -13.42
C ASN A 309 6.48 -25.57 -14.03
N LEU A 310 7.24 -24.56 -13.59
CA LEU A 310 8.63 -24.37 -14.01
C LEU A 310 9.50 -25.54 -13.56
N ILE A 311 9.38 -25.96 -12.30
CA ILE A 311 10.10 -27.10 -11.73
C ILE A 311 9.74 -28.39 -12.48
N ILE A 312 8.45 -28.63 -12.75
CA ILE A 312 8.00 -29.79 -13.54
C ILE A 312 8.60 -29.77 -14.95
N GLN A 313 8.53 -28.64 -15.66
CA GLN A 313 9.11 -28.51 -17.01
C GLN A 313 10.63 -28.73 -16.99
N THR A 314 11.32 -28.16 -16.00
CA THR A 314 12.77 -28.27 -15.89
C THR A 314 13.21 -29.69 -15.56
N LEU A 315 12.49 -30.39 -14.68
CA LEU A 315 12.68 -31.82 -14.39
C LEU A 315 12.41 -32.70 -15.61
N LEU A 316 11.36 -32.38 -16.39
CA LEU A 316 11.01 -33.12 -17.60
C LEU A 316 12.09 -33.00 -18.68
N ILE A 317 12.60 -31.78 -18.91
CA ILE A 317 13.72 -31.52 -19.83
C ILE A 317 14.97 -32.27 -19.36
N PHE A 318 15.30 -32.19 -18.07
CA PHE A 318 16.45 -32.91 -17.51
C PHE A 318 16.32 -34.42 -17.69
N PHE A 319 15.13 -34.97 -17.46
CA PHE A 319 14.84 -36.40 -17.63
C PHE A 319 14.99 -36.84 -19.09
N ILE A 320 14.47 -36.05 -20.04
CA ILE A 320 14.62 -36.29 -21.49
C ILE A 320 16.10 -36.29 -21.89
N ILE A 321 16.87 -35.29 -21.45
CA ILE A 321 18.31 -35.20 -21.74
C ILE A 321 19.04 -36.43 -21.18
N THR A 322 18.70 -36.84 -19.95
CA THR A 322 19.32 -37.99 -19.29
C THR A 322 19.03 -39.30 -20.04
N ILE A 323 17.77 -39.50 -20.49
CA ILE A 323 17.38 -40.65 -21.31
C ILE A 323 18.13 -40.65 -22.65
N LEU A 324 18.16 -39.52 -23.35
CA LEU A 324 18.87 -39.40 -24.63
C LEU A 324 20.37 -39.69 -24.46
N MET A 325 20.98 -39.21 -23.37
CA MET A 325 22.38 -39.50 -23.06
C MET A 325 22.59 -41.00 -22.80
N PHE A 326 21.67 -41.65 -22.09
CA PHE A 326 21.75 -43.08 -21.81
C PHE A 326 21.57 -43.94 -23.08
N LEU A 327 20.62 -43.57 -23.94
CA LEU A 327 20.40 -44.21 -25.24
C LEU A 327 21.63 -44.05 -26.15
N HIS A 328 22.21 -42.86 -26.22
CA HIS A 328 23.41 -42.59 -27.01
C HIS A 328 24.62 -43.40 -26.52
N ILE A 329 24.83 -43.50 -25.19
CA ILE A 329 25.88 -44.34 -24.61
C ILE A 329 25.65 -45.83 -24.93
N ARG A 330 24.39 -46.28 -24.93
CA ARG A 330 24.03 -47.67 -25.23
C ARG A 330 24.24 -48.01 -26.70
N GLN A 331 23.89 -47.12 -27.64
CA GLN A 331 24.18 -47.25 -29.07
C GLN A 331 25.68 -47.29 -29.34
N LYS A 332 26.45 -46.39 -28.72
CA LYS A 332 27.92 -46.37 -28.88
C LYS A 332 28.58 -47.66 -28.40
N LYS A 333 28.06 -48.27 -27.34
CA LYS A 333 28.50 -49.60 -26.86
C LYS A 333 28.13 -50.76 -27.78
N SER A 334 27.13 -50.64 -28.66
CA SER A 334 26.82 -51.71 -29.62
C SER A 334 27.63 -51.60 -30.92
N GLU A 335 28.11 -50.40 -31.27
CA GLU A 335 29.00 -50.20 -32.42
C GLU A 335 30.43 -50.69 -32.16
N ASP A 336 30.92 -50.62 -30.92
CA ASP A 336 32.24 -51.16 -30.52
C ASP A 336 32.32 -52.71 -30.45
N PHE A 337 31.22 -53.42 -30.76
CA PHE A 337 31.14 -54.90 -30.72
C PHE A 337 30.88 -55.56 -32.09
N ASN A 338 30.83 -54.78 -33.17
CA ASN A 338 30.81 -55.26 -34.56
C ASN A 338 32.14 -54.95 -35.26
#